data_AF-A0A519QHE3-F1
#
_entry.id   AF-A0A519QHE3-F1
#
_cell.length_a   1.000
_cell.length_b   1.000
_cell.length_c   1.000
_cell.angle_alpha   90.00
_cell.angle_beta   90.00
_cell.angle_gamma   90.00
#
_symmetry.space_group_name_H-M   'P 1'
#
loop_
_entity.id
_entity.type
_entity.pdbx_description
1 polymer ?
#
loop_
_entity_poly.entity_id
_entity_poly.type
_entity_poly.pdbx_seq_one_letter_code
_entity_poly.pdbx_strand_id
1 'polypeptide(L)'
;MDKYFKHLIEELGETFTQLFSADGWVGKLIIAVAVFYAPVQLYAISIFMLIIMDVILGIWASRIKGEPFKSRTLRKGLIEKIALYGMLFTGCIIMGKILQSVFHYKTFFIAWVFTILIAVYELSSIVENIIIIKPELAFLNKLVSLLKKVEQKQLDSVEKKISDLTLEDEKKDKENNI
;
A
#
# COMPACT_ATOMS: atom_id res chain seq x y z
N MET A 1 9.16 -42.89 10.50
CA MET A 1 9.65 -41.73 9.73
C MET A 1 10.96 -42.17 9.11
N ASP A 2 11.03 -42.19 7.78
CA ASP A 2 12.08 -42.88 7.02
C ASP A 2 13.44 -42.17 7.15
N LYS A 3 14.55 -42.93 7.20
CA LYS A 3 15.91 -42.38 7.43
C LYS A 3 16.29 -41.36 6.34
N TYR A 4 15.79 -41.58 5.13
CA TYR A 4 15.91 -40.66 4.00
C TYR A 4 15.14 -39.36 4.19
N PHE A 5 13.95 -39.42 4.78
CA PHE A 5 13.14 -38.24 5.06
C PHE A 5 13.78 -37.33 6.11
N LYS A 6 14.42 -37.93 7.12
CA LYS A 6 15.16 -37.17 8.13
C LYS A 6 16.40 -36.47 7.54
N HIS A 7 17.15 -37.18 6.69
CA HIS A 7 18.32 -36.62 6.03
C HIS A 7 17.96 -35.47 5.07
N LEU A 8 16.83 -35.60 4.35
CA LEU A 8 16.33 -34.58 3.43
C LEU A 8 15.85 -33.33 4.17
N ILE A 9 15.25 -33.48 5.36
CA ILE A 9 14.90 -32.35 6.24
C ILE A 9 16.14 -31.65 6.79
N GLU A 10 17.18 -32.40 7.17
CA GLU A 10 18.44 -31.85 7.67
C GLU A 10 19.19 -31.07 6.57
N GLU A 11 19.31 -31.62 5.35
CA GLU A 11 19.91 -30.92 4.21
C GLU A 11 19.11 -29.67 3.79
N LEU A 12 17.78 -29.74 3.77
CA LEU A 12 16.94 -28.56 3.54
C LEU A 12 17.12 -27.52 4.64
N GLY A 13 17.23 -27.95 5.90
CA GLY A 13 17.47 -27.09 7.05
C GLY A 13 18.81 -26.36 6.95
N GLU A 14 19.89 -27.07 6.64
CA GLU A 14 21.23 -26.47 6.47
C GLU A 14 21.26 -25.50 5.28
N THR A 15 20.65 -25.87 4.16
CA THR A 15 20.54 -25.00 2.98
C THR A 15 19.73 -23.74 3.29
N PHE A 16 18.62 -23.87 4.02
CA PHE A 16 17.79 -22.75 4.46
C PHE A 16 18.57 -21.84 5.42
N THR A 17 19.32 -22.43 6.35
CA THR A 17 20.13 -21.66 7.32
C THR A 17 21.28 -20.93 6.63
N GLN A 18 21.92 -21.54 5.63
CA GLN A 18 22.93 -20.86 4.80
C GLN A 18 22.33 -19.75 3.94
N LEU A 19 21.17 -19.99 3.32
CA LEU A 19 20.44 -18.99 2.54
C LEU A 19 20.15 -17.72 3.36
N PHE A 20 19.61 -17.89 4.56
CA PHE A 20 19.21 -16.81 5.46
C PHE A 20 20.30 -16.31 6.42
N SER A 21 21.50 -16.91 6.39
CA SER A 21 22.66 -16.38 7.11
C SER A 21 23.03 -14.99 6.58
N ALA A 22 23.65 -14.15 7.43
CA ALA A 22 24.08 -12.79 7.03
C ALA A 22 25.07 -12.81 5.85
N ASP A 23 25.83 -13.90 5.70
CA ASP A 23 26.77 -14.11 4.60
C ASP A 23 26.13 -14.73 3.35
N GLY A 24 24.94 -15.33 3.51
CA GLY A 24 24.10 -15.84 2.45
C GLY A 24 23.54 -14.75 1.54
N TRP A 25 23.26 -15.09 0.29
CA TRP A 25 22.79 -14.11 -0.70
C TRP A 25 21.40 -13.54 -0.35
N VAL A 26 20.52 -14.33 0.28
CA VAL A 26 19.21 -13.83 0.75
C VAL A 26 19.39 -12.88 1.92
N GLY A 27 20.25 -13.22 2.89
CA GLY A 27 20.60 -12.32 3.98
C GLY A 27 21.14 -10.98 3.49
N LYS A 28 22.08 -11.01 2.53
CA LYS A 28 22.62 -9.80 1.88
C LYS A 28 21.55 -9.00 1.14
N LEU A 29 20.62 -9.65 0.44
CA LEU A 29 19.51 -8.98 -0.22
C LEU A 29 18.60 -8.28 0.79
N ILE A 30 18.25 -8.95 1.90
CA ILE A 30 17.43 -8.37 2.98
C ILE A 30 18.12 -7.15 3.57
N ILE A 31 19.42 -7.27 3.88
CA ILE A 31 20.21 -6.15 4.41
C ILE A 31 20.27 -5.01 3.39
N ALA A 32 20.49 -5.30 2.11
CA ALA A 32 20.52 -4.29 1.06
C ALA A 32 19.18 -3.54 0.94
N VAL A 33 18.05 -4.26 1.00
CA VAL A 33 16.73 -3.63 1.03
C VAL A 33 16.55 -2.78 2.29
N ALA A 34 16.94 -3.29 3.47
CA ALA A 34 16.84 -2.53 4.71
C ALA A 34 17.66 -1.23 4.68
N VAL A 35 18.90 -1.30 4.18
CA VAL A 35 19.77 -0.12 4.01
C VAL A 35 19.21 0.84 2.97
N PHE A 36 18.65 0.33 1.86
CA PHE A 36 18.03 1.16 0.83
C PHE A 36 16.86 1.99 1.39
N TYR A 37 16.04 1.38 2.25
CA TYR A 37 14.89 2.04 2.88
C TYR A 37 15.23 2.82 4.16
N ALA A 38 16.45 2.71 4.69
CA ALA A 38 16.88 3.39 5.92
C ALA A 38 16.52 4.90 5.97
N PRO A 39 16.64 5.70 4.88
CA PRO A 39 16.32 7.12 4.93
C PRO A 39 14.83 7.43 5.18
N VAL A 40 13.94 6.49 4.89
CA VAL A 40 12.48 6.64 5.00
C VAL A 40 11.85 5.59 5.93
N GLN A 41 12.67 4.86 6.68
CA GLN A 41 12.24 3.70 7.45
C GLN A 41 11.15 4.02 8.46
N LEU A 42 11.28 5.14 9.18
CA LEU A 42 10.27 5.57 10.16
C LEU A 42 8.91 5.84 9.50
N TYR A 43 8.92 6.44 8.31
CA TYR A 43 7.70 6.71 7.55
C TYR A 43 7.06 5.41 7.06
N ALA A 44 7.85 4.51 6.49
CA ALA A 44 7.37 3.21 6.00
C ALA A 44 6.77 2.37 7.13
N ILE A 45 7.43 2.31 8.31
CA ILE A 45 6.90 1.61 9.49
C ILE A 45 5.58 2.23 9.95
N SER A 46 5.48 3.55 9.99
CA SER A 46 4.24 4.24 10.40
C SER A 46 3.06 3.89 9.49
N ILE A 47 3.28 3.90 8.17
CA ILE A 47 2.26 3.51 7.20
C ILE A 47 1.92 2.01 7.32
N PHE A 48 2.92 1.16 7.50
CA PHE A 48 2.69 -0.28 7.68
C PHE A 48 1.81 -0.59 8.89
N MET A 49 2.01 0.12 10.01
CA MET A 49 1.17 -0.01 11.20
C MET A 49 -0.27 0.44 10.94
N LEU A 50 -0.46 1.52 10.16
CA LEU A 50 -1.80 1.97 9.76
C LEU A 50 -2.53 0.92 8.90
N ILE A 51 -1.84 0.31 7.93
CA ILE A 51 -2.42 -0.75 7.09
C ILE A 51 -2.84 -1.96 7.95
N ILE A 52 -1.98 -2.39 8.87
CA ILE A 52 -2.31 -3.50 9.77
C ILE A 52 -3.57 -3.16 10.58
N MET A 53 -3.64 -1.96 11.14
CA MET A 53 -4.78 -1.50 11.91
C MET A 53 -6.06 -1.47 11.06
N ASP A 54 -5.99 -0.95 9.83
CA ASP A 54 -7.09 -0.93 8.88
C ASP A 54 -7.60 -2.34 8.56
N VAL A 55 -6.69 -3.28 8.29
CA VAL A 55 -7.04 -4.68 8.01
C VAL A 55 -7.70 -5.35 9.22
N ILE A 56 -7.16 -5.15 10.43
CA ILE A 56 -7.75 -5.70 11.66
C ILE A 56 -9.16 -5.16 11.87
N LEU A 57 -9.35 -3.84 11.74
CA LEU A 57 -10.66 -3.21 11.90
C LEU A 57 -11.63 -3.64 10.79
N GLY A 58 -11.16 -3.77 9.56
CA GLY A 58 -11.96 -4.26 8.43
C GLY A 58 -12.44 -5.70 8.63
N ILE A 59 -11.57 -6.59 9.15
CA ILE A 59 -11.97 -7.96 9.53
C ILE A 59 -13.07 -7.91 10.59
N TRP A 60 -12.91 -7.06 11.61
CA TRP A 60 -13.88 -6.97 12.71
C TRP A 60 -15.22 -6.41 12.24
N ALA A 61 -15.21 -5.34 11.45
CA ALA A 61 -16.39 -4.75 10.83
C ALA A 61 -17.13 -5.77 9.93
N SER A 62 -16.39 -6.55 9.12
CA SER A 62 -16.96 -7.61 8.28
C SER A 62 -17.65 -8.71 9.10
N ARG A 63 -17.08 -9.08 10.26
CA ARG A 63 -17.70 -10.06 11.17
C ARG A 63 -19.01 -9.53 11.77
N ILE A 64 -19.07 -8.25 12.14
CA ILE A 64 -20.29 -7.63 12.69
C ILE A 64 -21.41 -7.60 11.64
N LYS A 65 -21.08 -7.34 10.37
CA LYS A 65 -22.03 -7.35 9.25
C LYS A 65 -22.51 -8.75 8.84
N GLY A 66 -21.87 -9.81 9.34
CA GLY A 66 -22.16 -11.19 8.92
C GLY A 66 -21.70 -11.52 7.50
N GLU A 67 -20.82 -10.71 6.91
CA GLU A 67 -20.32 -10.94 5.56
C GLU A 67 -19.19 -12.00 5.57
N PRO A 68 -19.23 -12.99 4.64
CA PRO A 68 -18.19 -14.00 4.58
C PRO A 68 -16.87 -13.39 4.13
N PHE A 69 -15.85 -13.53 4.98
CA PHE A 69 -14.54 -12.97 4.73
C PHE A 69 -13.79 -13.73 3.63
N LYS A 70 -13.63 -13.12 2.46
CA LYS A 70 -12.95 -13.73 1.31
C LYS A 70 -11.45 -13.40 1.31
N SER A 71 -10.60 -14.39 1.03
CA SER A 71 -9.14 -14.22 0.85
C SER A 71 -8.79 -13.12 -0.17
N ARG A 72 -9.64 -12.92 -1.18
CA ARG A 72 -9.50 -11.82 -2.16
C ARG A 72 -9.55 -10.44 -1.51
N THR A 73 -10.34 -10.26 -0.44
CA THR A 73 -10.47 -9.00 0.28
C THR A 73 -9.22 -8.69 1.09
N LEU A 74 -8.60 -9.69 1.73
CA LEU A 74 -7.27 -9.52 2.37
C LEU A 74 -6.18 -9.17 1.37
N ARG A 75 -6.16 -9.87 0.22
CA ARG A 75 -5.13 -9.63 -0.81
C ARG A 75 -5.20 -8.19 -1.30
N LYS A 76 -6.42 -7.70 -1.58
CA LYS A 76 -6.65 -6.30 -1.94
C LYS A 76 -6.31 -5.33 -0.81
N GLY A 77 -6.76 -5.62 0.41
CA GLY A 77 -6.58 -4.71 1.55
C GLY A 77 -5.13 -4.62 2.05
N LEU A 78 -4.35 -5.70 1.99
CA LEU A 78 -2.99 -5.74 2.54
C LEU A 78 -1.92 -5.76 1.46
N ILE A 79 -1.98 -6.74 0.54
CA ILE A 79 -0.89 -6.99 -0.42
C ILE A 79 -0.82 -5.86 -1.46
N GLU A 80 -1.96 -5.44 -2.03
CA GLU A 80 -1.97 -4.35 -3.01
C GLU A 80 -1.51 -3.03 -2.37
N LYS A 81 -1.93 -2.73 -1.13
CA LYS A 81 -1.48 -1.53 -0.39
C LYS A 81 0.03 -1.56 -0.12
N ILE A 82 0.57 -2.67 0.37
CA ILE A 82 2.02 -2.83 0.61
C ILE A 82 2.80 -2.64 -0.69
N ALA A 83 2.35 -3.25 -1.80
CA ALA A 83 3.01 -3.11 -3.09
C ALA A 83 2.97 -1.66 -3.61
N LEU A 84 1.79 -1.01 -3.55
CA LEU A 84 1.60 0.35 -4.02
C LEU A 84 2.42 1.35 -3.20
N TYR A 85 2.38 1.27 -1.87
CA TYR A 85 3.16 2.16 -1.02
C TYR A 85 4.66 1.86 -1.10
N GLY A 86 5.06 0.59 -1.25
CA GLY A 86 6.45 0.23 -1.50
C GLY A 86 7.00 0.85 -2.78
N MET A 87 6.24 0.79 -3.89
CA MET A 87 6.60 1.48 -5.13
C MET A 87 6.68 3.00 -4.95
N LEU A 88 5.72 3.59 -4.23
CA LEU A 88 5.70 5.03 -3.97
C LEU A 88 6.92 5.47 -3.15
N PHE A 89 7.26 4.75 -2.07
CA PHE A 89 8.45 5.04 -1.26
C PHE A 89 9.74 4.84 -2.04
N THR A 90 9.82 3.84 -2.91
CA THR A 90 10.95 3.67 -3.84
C THR A 90 11.12 4.91 -4.72
N GLY A 91 10.02 5.40 -5.30
CA GLY A 91 10.01 6.65 -6.07
C GLY A 91 10.46 7.86 -5.24
N CYS A 92 9.98 7.97 -3.99
CA CYS A 92 10.39 9.04 -3.07
C CYS A 92 11.88 9.00 -2.74
N ILE A 93 12.47 7.81 -2.56
CA ILE A 93 13.90 7.63 -2.30
C ILE A 93 14.71 8.08 -3.53
N ILE A 94 14.34 7.63 -4.72
CA ILE A 94 15.02 7.98 -5.97
C ILE A 94 14.95 9.50 -6.18
N MET A 95 13.76 10.09 -6.08
CA MET A 95 13.56 11.52 -6.25
C MET A 95 14.30 12.33 -5.17
N GLY A 96 14.29 11.86 -3.92
CA GLY A 96 15.04 12.48 -2.83
C GLY A 96 16.54 12.50 -3.08
N LYS A 97 17.11 11.42 -3.63
CA LYS A 97 18.53 11.38 -4.02
C LYS A 97 18.85 12.36 -5.16
N ILE A 98 17.97 12.47 -6.16
CA ILE A 98 18.12 13.46 -7.24
C ILE A 98 18.10 14.88 -6.67
N LEU A 99 17.11 15.19 -5.82
CA LEU A 99 17.00 16.52 -5.22
C LEU A 99 18.17 16.85 -4.29
N GLN A 100 18.69 15.88 -3.55
CA GLN A 100 19.88 16.07 -2.73
C GLN A 100 21.11 16.37 -3.59
N SER A 101 21.24 15.72 -4.75
CA SER A 101 22.34 15.94 -5.68
C SER A 101 22.27 17.29 -6.40
N VAL A 102 21.07 17.78 -6.72
CA VAL A 102 20.89 19.01 -7.53
C VAL A 102 20.72 20.25 -6.66
N PHE A 103 19.96 20.14 -5.57
CA PHE A 103 19.53 21.29 -4.75
C PHE A 103 20.11 21.26 -3.33
N HIS A 104 20.93 20.27 -2.98
CA HIS A 104 21.56 20.12 -1.66
C HIS A 104 20.58 20.08 -0.47
N TYR A 105 19.34 19.64 -0.70
CA TYR A 105 18.38 19.40 0.39
C TYR A 105 18.85 18.24 1.28
N LYS A 106 18.84 18.46 2.60
CA LYS A 106 19.29 17.47 3.60
C LYS A 106 18.23 16.45 3.99
N THR A 107 16.97 16.65 3.59
CA THR A 107 15.84 15.87 4.09
C THR A 107 14.98 15.37 2.94
N PHE A 108 14.43 14.16 3.08
CA PHE A 108 13.48 13.55 2.16
C PHE A 108 12.07 14.17 2.33
N PHE A 109 11.93 15.46 2.07
CA PHE A 109 10.68 16.21 2.24
C PHE A 109 9.50 15.57 1.46
N ILE A 110 9.79 15.07 0.26
CA ILE A 110 8.81 14.36 -0.57
C ILE A 110 8.24 13.12 0.16
N ALA A 111 9.11 12.33 0.79
CA ALA A 111 8.67 11.15 1.54
C ALA A 111 7.73 11.55 2.70
N TRP A 112 8.03 12.65 3.39
CA TRP A 112 7.17 13.18 4.46
C TRP A 112 5.78 13.61 3.95
N VAL A 113 5.73 14.37 2.84
CA VAL A 113 4.46 14.78 2.22
C VAL A 113 3.61 13.56 1.82
N PHE A 114 4.21 12.60 1.12
CA PHE A 114 3.50 11.38 0.74
C PHE A 114 3.05 10.55 1.94
N THR A 115 3.85 10.52 3.01
CA THR A 115 3.47 9.83 4.26
C THR A 115 2.21 10.44 4.86
N ILE A 116 2.09 11.78 4.89
CA ILE A 116 0.87 12.44 5.37
C ILE A 116 -0.33 12.10 4.49
N LEU A 117 -0.15 12.15 3.16
CA LEU A 117 -1.25 11.83 2.23
C LEU A 117 -1.74 10.39 2.39
N ILE A 118 -0.81 9.43 2.49
CA ILE A 118 -1.17 8.03 2.73
C ILE A 118 -1.81 7.87 4.10
N ALA A 119 -1.28 8.52 5.15
CA ALA A 119 -1.84 8.43 6.48
C ALA A 119 -3.29 8.96 6.54
N VAL A 120 -3.58 10.07 5.87
CA VAL A 120 -4.95 10.61 5.75
C VAL A 120 -5.87 9.62 5.03
N TYR A 121 -5.40 9.02 3.93
CA TYR A 121 -6.15 8.02 3.19
C TYR A 121 -6.46 6.78 4.05
N GLU A 122 -5.46 6.23 4.74
CA GLU A 122 -5.64 5.08 5.62
C GLU A 122 -6.54 5.40 6.81
N LEU A 123 -6.38 6.58 7.42
CA LEU A 123 -7.25 7.04 8.51
C LEU A 123 -8.70 7.15 8.06
N SER A 124 -8.96 7.59 6.82
CA SER A 124 -10.32 7.58 6.24
C SER A 124 -10.91 6.17 6.24
N SER A 125 -10.18 5.18 5.72
CA SER A 125 -10.59 3.77 5.69
C SER A 125 -10.84 3.21 7.10
N ILE A 126 -9.94 3.50 8.03
CA ILE A 126 -10.04 3.12 9.45
C ILE A 126 -11.32 3.67 10.08
N VAL A 127 -11.63 4.95 9.82
CA VAL A 127 -12.83 5.60 10.36
C VAL A 127 -14.09 4.93 9.80
N GLU A 128 -14.13 4.54 8.53
CA GLU A 128 -15.26 3.79 7.97
C GLU A 128 -15.48 2.46 8.69
N ASN A 129 -14.41 1.72 8.96
CA ASN A 129 -14.48 0.48 9.71
C ASN A 129 -14.94 0.70 11.17
N ILE A 130 -14.46 1.76 11.82
CA ILE A 130 -14.87 2.11 13.19
C ILE A 130 -16.37 2.44 13.26
N ILE A 131 -16.94 3.16 12.29
CA ILE A 131 -18.38 3.49 12.29
C ILE A 131 -19.25 2.23 12.29
N ILE A 132 -18.83 1.20 11.56
CA ILE A 132 -19.55 -0.09 11.53
C ILE A 132 -19.48 -0.77 12.91
N ILE A 133 -18.33 -0.69 13.59
CA ILE A 133 -18.10 -1.31 14.90
C ILE A 133 -18.79 -0.50 16.02
N LYS A 134 -18.74 0.83 15.95
CA LYS A 134 -19.25 1.78 16.94
C LYS A 134 -20.09 2.88 16.28
N PRO A 135 -21.35 2.59 15.91
CA PRO A 135 -22.22 3.54 15.22
C PRO A 135 -22.65 4.73 16.10
N GLU A 136 -22.49 4.61 17.42
CA GLU A 136 -22.80 5.64 18.42
C GLU A 136 -21.94 6.92 18.30
N LEU A 137 -20.83 6.86 17.57
CA LEU A 137 -19.93 7.99 17.36
C LEU A 137 -20.41 8.90 16.21
N ALA A 138 -21.46 9.68 16.47
CA ALA A 138 -22.13 10.54 15.49
C ALA A 138 -21.21 11.55 14.75
N PHE A 139 -20.09 11.95 15.36
CA PHE A 139 -19.12 12.85 14.71
C PHE A 139 -18.38 12.17 13.54
N LEU A 140 -18.12 10.86 13.63
CA LEU A 140 -17.45 10.09 12.58
C LEU A 140 -18.33 9.97 11.33
N ASN A 141 -19.65 9.85 11.52
CA ASN A 141 -20.61 9.82 10.41
C ASN A 141 -20.55 11.10 9.56
N LYS A 142 -20.38 12.27 10.19
CA LYS A 142 -20.20 13.54 9.47
C LYS A 142 -18.87 13.58 8.72
N LEU A 143 -17.77 13.15 9.35
CA LEU A 143 -16.45 13.09 8.69
C LEU A 143 -16.47 12.18 7.46
N VAL A 144 -17.06 11.00 7.57
CA VAL A 144 -17.17 10.07 6.43
C VAL A 144 -18.06 10.63 5.33
N SER A 145 -19.15 11.33 5.66
CA SER A 145 -19.99 11.98 4.64
C SER A 145 -19.24 13.05 3.85
N LEU A 146 -18.27 13.73 4.47
CA LEU A 146 -17.43 14.72 3.79
C LEU A 146 -16.36 14.04 2.93
N LEU A 147 -15.72 12.98 3.45
CA LEU A 147 -14.70 12.22 2.73
C LEU A 147 -15.29 11.56 1.48
N LYS A 148 -16.47 10.92 1.60
CA LYS A 148 -17.18 10.34 0.45
C LYS A 148 -17.56 11.36 -0.61
N LYS A 149 -17.97 12.58 -0.21
CA LYS A 149 -18.26 13.66 -1.16
C LYS A 149 -17.03 14.10 -1.95
N VAL A 150 -15.84 14.06 -1.35
CA VAL A 150 -14.59 14.39 -2.04
C VAL A 150 -14.20 13.28 -3.00
N GLU A 151 -14.28 12.02 -2.55
CA GLU A 151 -13.98 10.85 -3.39
C GLU A 151 -14.90 10.78 -4.61
N GLN A 152 -16.22 10.93 -4.42
CA GLN A 152 -17.21 10.92 -5.50
C GLN A 152 -16.91 11.99 -6.55
N LYS A 153 -16.62 13.23 -6.13
CA LYS A 153 -16.27 14.32 -7.06
C LYS A 153 -15.01 14.03 -7.87
N GLN A 154 -14.03 13.33 -7.30
CA GLN A 154 -12.84 12.95 -8.04
C GLN A 154 -13.14 11.86 -9.07
N LEU A 155 -13.92 10.84 -8.70
CA LEU A 155 -14.35 9.79 -9.63
C LEU A 155 -15.16 10.37 -10.79
N ASP A 156 -16.14 11.22 -10.51
CA ASP A 156 -16.97 11.89 -11.53
C ASP A 156 -16.10 12.72 -12.48
N SER A 157 -15.06 13.40 -11.96
CA SER A 157 -14.14 14.19 -12.79
C SER A 157 -13.22 13.33 -13.65
N VAL A 158 -12.84 12.14 -13.20
CA VAL A 158 -12.01 11.20 -13.97
C VAL A 158 -12.86 10.52 -15.04
N GLU A 159 -14.06 10.07 -14.69
CA GLU A 159 -15.01 9.45 -15.62
C GLU A 159 -15.36 10.40 -16.76
N LYS A 160 -15.61 11.67 -16.45
CA LYS A 160 -15.85 12.70 -17.46
C LYS A 160 -14.65 12.91 -18.41
N LYS A 161 -13.42 12.93 -17.88
CA LYS A 161 -12.21 13.06 -18.73
C LYS A 161 -12.02 11.84 -19.63
N ILE A 162 -12.31 10.64 -19.12
CA ILE A 162 -12.24 9.42 -19.92
C ILE A 162 -13.28 9.48 -21.04
N SER A 163 -14.54 9.84 -20.74
CA SER A 163 -15.58 9.95 -21.78
C SER A 163 -15.24 10.98 -22.85
N ASP A 164 -14.66 12.12 -22.46
CA ASP A 164 -14.26 13.16 -23.40
C ASP A 164 -13.13 12.67 -24.34
N LEU A 165 -12.15 11.91 -23.81
CA LEU A 165 -11.08 11.30 -24.61
C LEU A 165 -11.61 10.22 -25.57
N THR A 166 -12.51 9.34 -25.13
CA THR A 166 -13.09 8.30 -25.99
C THR A 166 -13.86 8.92 -27.16
N LEU A 167 -14.54 10.05 -26.94
CA LEU A 167 -15.27 10.78 -27.99
C LEU A 167 -14.33 11.51 -28.97
N GLU A 168 -13.14 11.94 -28.53
CA GLU A 168 -12.12 12.50 -29.42
C GLU A 168 -11.48 11.42 -30.31
N ASP A 169 -11.21 10.23 -29.76
CA ASP A 169 -10.66 9.10 -30.51
C ASP A 169 -11.67 8.58 -31.55
N GLU A 170 -12.96 8.44 -31.20
CA GLU A 170 -14.01 8.07 -32.16
C GLU A 170 -14.20 9.09 -33.29
N LYS A 171 -13.94 10.38 -33.04
CA LYS A 171 -14.00 11.43 -34.07
C LYS A 171 -12.81 11.36 -35.01
N LYS A 172 -11.60 11.15 -34.48
CA LYS A 172 -10.38 10.99 -35.30
C LYS A 172 -10.43 9.75 -36.18
N ASP A 173 -10.98 8.65 -35.67
CA ASP A 173 -11.12 7.41 -36.46
C ASP A 173 -12.16 7.55 -37.59
N LYS A 174 -13.16 8.42 -37.43
CA LYS A 174 -14.12 8.74 -38.49
C LYS A 174 -13.55 9.72 -39.52
N GLU A 175 -12.69 10.65 -39.14
CA GLU A 175 -12.01 11.57 -40.07
C GLU A 175 -10.90 10.89 -40.89
N ASN A 176 -10.21 9.87 -40.35
CA ASN A 176 -9.16 9.14 -41.06
C ASN A 176 -9.68 8.03 -42.00
N ASN A 177 -10.97 7.70 -41.97
CA ASN A 177 -11.62 6.69 -42.82
C ASN A 177 -12.52 7.29 -43.92
N ILE A 178 -12.38 8.60 -44.18
CA ILE A 178 -12.99 9.34 -45.32
C ILE A 178 -11.85 9.80 -46.24
#